data_AF-A0A2S9GBR9-F1
#
_entry.id   AF-A0A2S9GBR9-F1
#
_cell.length_a   1.000
_cell.length_b   1.000
_cell.length_c   1.000
_cell.angle_alpha   90.00
_cell.angle_beta   90.00
_cell.angle_gamma   90.00
#
_symmetry.space_group_name_H-M   'P 1'
#
loop_
_entity.id
_entity.type
_entity.pdbx_description
1 polymer ?
#
loop_
_entity_poly.entity_id
_entity_poly.type
_entity_poly.pdbx_seq_one_letter_code
_entity_poly.pdbx_strand_id
1 'polypeptide(L)'
;YLHDPVQVKVESKTATADNITQRYIQVSGARKMDALTRLLEVEPFEAMIVFVRTKQATEEVAEKLRARGFSAAAINGDIAQAVRE
;
A
#
# COMPACT_ATOMS: atom_id res chain seq x y z
N TYR A 1 -24.54 -16.91 31.12
CA TYR A 1 -24.46 -15.50 31.52
C TYR A 1 -23.24 -15.33 32.42
N LEU A 2 -22.41 -14.31 32.20
CA LEU A 2 -21.22 -14.02 33.01
C LEU A 2 -21.60 -13.06 34.14
N HIS A 3 -21.22 -13.39 35.37
CA HIS A 3 -21.33 -12.52 36.53
C HIS A 3 -19.97 -11.86 36.78
N ASP A 4 -19.97 -10.54 36.76
CA ASP A 4 -18.84 -9.63 37.06
C ASP A 4 -17.61 -9.68 36.11
N PRO A 5 -17.78 -9.35 34.81
CA PRO A 5 -16.67 -9.29 33.88
C PRO A 5 -15.82 -8.02 34.07
N VAL A 6 -14.51 -8.20 34.31
CA VAL A 6 -13.54 -7.11 34.24
C VAL A 6 -13.29 -6.76 32.78
N GLN A 7 -13.71 -5.56 32.37
CA GLN A 7 -13.56 -5.09 31.00
C GLN A 7 -12.15 -4.49 30.82
N VAL A 8 -11.22 -5.28 30.29
CA VAL A 8 -9.89 -4.78 29.89
C VAL A 8 -9.99 -4.21 28.49
N LYS A 9 -10.21 -2.89 28.39
CA LYS A 9 -10.11 -2.14 27.13
C LYS A 9 -8.70 -1.59 27.02
N VAL A 10 -7.87 -2.20 26.17
CA VAL A 10 -6.61 -1.58 25.74
C VAL A 10 -7.00 -0.33 24.96
N GLU A 11 -6.66 0.84 25.47
CA GLU A 11 -6.76 2.07 24.68
C GLU A 11 -5.94 1.87 23.41
N SER A 12 -6.62 1.78 22.27
CA SER A 12 -5.97 1.91 20.98
C SER A 12 -5.40 3.32 20.92
N LYS A 13 -4.09 3.45 21.16
CA LYS A 13 -3.35 4.64 20.77
C LYS A 13 -3.49 4.76 19.26
N THR A 14 -4.50 5.50 18.80
CA THR A 14 -4.55 6.09 17.45
C THR A 14 -3.46 7.15 17.37
N ALA A 15 -2.21 6.71 17.50
CA ALA A 15 -1.00 7.49 17.36
C ALA A 15 -0.16 6.94 16.19
N THR A 16 -0.84 6.39 15.17
CA THR A 16 -0.15 5.97 13.94
C THR A 16 0.36 7.19 13.16
N ALA A 17 -0.17 8.40 13.42
CA ALA A 17 0.12 9.58 12.62
C ALA A 17 1.33 10.40 13.08
N ASP A 18 1.72 10.36 14.36
CA ASP A 18 2.74 11.30 14.88
C ASP A 18 4.14 11.05 14.30
N ASN A 19 4.40 9.82 13.83
CA ASN A 19 5.68 9.42 13.23
C ASN A 19 5.61 9.20 11.71
N ILE A 20 4.49 9.51 11.05
CA ILE A 20 4.34 9.34 9.59
C ILE A 20 4.35 10.71 8.90
N THR A 21 5.38 10.96 8.09
CA THR A 21 5.40 12.13 7.20
C THR A 21 4.47 11.88 6.01
N GLN A 22 3.41 12.68 5.92
CA GLN A 22 2.45 12.59 4.82
C GLN A 22 2.68 13.70 3.80
N ARG A 23 2.70 13.34 2.52
CA ARG A 23 2.87 14.29 1.39
C ARG A 23 1.82 13.97 0.32
N TYR A 24 1.41 14.98 -0.45
CA TYR A 24 0.53 14.80 -1.59
C TYR A 24 1.09 15.50 -2.82
N ILE A 25 0.75 14.96 -4.00
CA ILE A 25 1.12 15.53 -5.29
C ILE A 25 -0.16 15.58 -6.14
N GLN A 26 -0.52 16.77 -6.61
CA GLN A 26 -1.66 16.92 -7.51
C GLN A 26 -1.23 16.57 -8.93
N VAL A 27 -1.83 15.53 -9.49
CA VAL A 27 -1.51 15.03 -10.83
C VAL A 27 -2.79 14.74 -11.61
N SER A 28 -2.75 14.98 -12.92
CA SER A 28 -3.82 14.51 -13.80
C SER A 28 -3.81 12.98 -13.85
N GLY A 29 -4.98 12.36 -14.00
CA GLY A 29 -5.12 10.90 -13.96
C GLY A 29 -4.18 10.16 -14.90
N ALA A 30 -4.05 10.66 -16.14
CA ALA A 30 -3.17 10.08 -17.16
C ALA A 30 -1.67 10.10 -16.77
N ARG A 31 -1.24 11.06 -15.93
CA ARG A 31 0.16 11.24 -15.52
C ARG A 31 0.52 10.57 -14.20
N LYS A 32 -0.42 9.86 -13.55
CA LYS A 32 -0.16 9.20 -12.25
C LYS A 32 0.97 8.19 -12.31
N MET A 33 1.07 7.41 -13.40
CA MET A 33 2.13 6.42 -13.55
C MET A 33 3.51 7.06 -13.72
N ASP A 34 3.59 8.14 -14.50
CA ASP A 34 4.85 8.85 -14.70
C ASP A 34 5.31 9.56 -13.41
N ALA A 35 4.36 10.10 -12.64
CA ALA A 35 4.65 10.68 -11.33
C ALA A 35 5.13 9.63 -10.32
N LEU A 36 4.49 8.44 -10.29
CA LEU A 36 4.89 7.34 -9.42
C LEU A 36 6.30 6.84 -9.75
N THR A 37 6.58 6.61 -11.04
CA THR A 37 7.90 6.12 -11.47
C THR A 37 9.00 7.12 -11.17
N ARG A 38 8.75 8.42 -11.38
CA ARG A 38 9.69 9.47 -10.98
C ARG A 38 9.93 9.50 -9.47
N LEU A 39 8.90 9.27 -8.65
CA LEU A 39 9.07 9.15 -7.19
C LEU A 39 9.99 7.97 -6.83
N LEU A 40 9.81 6.82 -7.49
CA LEU A 40 10.66 5.65 -7.27
C LEU A 40 12.11 5.86 -7.73
N GLU A 41 12.36 6.74 -8.69
CA GLU A 41 13.72 7.03 -9.17
C GLU A 41 14.49 8.00 -8.25
N VAL A 42 13.80 8.94 -7.59
CA VAL A 42 14.44 9.97 -6.76
C VAL A 42 14.48 9.65 -5.27
N GLU A 43 13.55 8.85 -4.77
CA GLU A 43 13.49 8.50 -3.34
C GLU A 43 14.27 7.21 -3.07
N PRO A 44 15.23 7.20 -2.13
CA PRO A 44 15.88 5.97 -1.71
C PRO A 44 14.91 5.10 -0.89
N PHE A 45 14.69 3.85 -1.30
CA PHE A 45 13.88 2.88 -0.57
C PHE A 45 14.43 1.46 -0.72
N GLU A 46 14.19 0.62 0.29
CA GLU A 46 14.44 -0.83 0.20
C GLU A 46 13.19 -1.59 -0.31
N ALA A 47 12.01 -1.20 0.18
CA ALA A 47 10.73 -1.72 -0.26
C ALA A 47 9.64 -0.65 -0.16
N MET A 48 8.63 -0.73 -1.02
CA MET A 48 7.49 0.21 -1.03
C MET A 48 6.17 -0.54 -1.25
N ILE A 49 5.13 -0.11 -0.54
CA ILE A 49 3.75 -0.60 -0.74
C ILE A 49 2.95 0.49 -1.46
N VAL A 50 2.36 0.15 -2.59
CA VAL A 50 1.51 1.05 -3.38
C VAL A 50 0.06 0.56 -3.33
N PHE A 51 -0.80 1.35 -2.68
CA PHE A 51 -2.23 1.06 -2.63
C PHE A 51 -2.96 1.61 -3.86
N VAL A 52 -3.84 0.80 -4.45
CA VAL A 52 -4.68 1.17 -5.59
C VAL A 52 -6.13 0.78 -5.32
N ARG A 53 -7.06 1.40 -6.06
CA ARG A 53 -8.50 1.31 -5.76
C ARG A 53 -9.11 -0.07 -6.03
N THR A 54 -8.65 -0.76 -7.07
CA THR A 54 -9.30 -2.01 -7.54
C THR A 54 -8.27 -3.11 -7.70
N LYS A 55 -8.74 -4.35 -7.60
CA LYS A 55 -7.92 -5.53 -7.90
C LYS A 55 -7.28 -5.43 -9.28
N GLN A 56 -8.04 -5.13 -10.33
CA GLN A 56 -7.50 -5.03 -11.67
C GLN A 56 -6.38 -3.96 -11.76
N ALA A 57 -6.55 -2.83 -11.08
CA ALA A 57 -5.52 -1.80 -11.04
C ALA A 57 -4.23 -2.28 -10.36
N THR A 58 -4.28 -3.24 -9.42
CA THR A 58 -3.05 -3.80 -8.81
C THR A 58 -2.18 -4.50 -9.85
N GLU A 59 -2.80 -5.32 -10.72
CA GLU A 59 -2.11 -6.04 -11.78
C GLU A 59 -1.56 -5.07 -12.84
N GLU A 60 -2.39 -4.12 -13.29
CA GLU A 60 -1.98 -3.14 -14.30
C GLU A 60 -0.80 -2.27 -13.84
N VAL A 61 -0.80 -1.86 -12.56
CA VAL A 61 0.31 -1.07 -12.01
C VAL A 61 1.57 -1.92 -11.87
N ALA A 62 1.45 -3.15 -11.33
CA ALA A 62 2.60 -4.05 -11.21
C ALA A 62 3.23 -4.37 -12.57
N GLU A 63 2.43 -4.66 -13.59
CA GLU A 63 2.90 -4.91 -14.96
C GLU A 63 3.62 -3.67 -15.53
N LYS A 64 3.04 -2.48 -15.37
CA LYS A 64 3.65 -1.22 -15.85
C LYS A 64 4.96 -0.88 -15.15
N LEU A 65 5.10 -1.24 -13.88
CA LEU A 65 6.34 -1.07 -13.12
C LEU A 65 7.40 -2.09 -13.56
N ARG A 66 7.02 -3.36 -13.73
CA ARG A 66 7.91 -4.40 -14.29
C ARG A 66 8.41 -4.05 -15.68
N ALA A 67 7.54 -3.55 -16.56
CA ALA A 67 7.91 -3.08 -17.89
C ALA A 67 8.89 -1.90 -17.88
N ARG A 68 9.02 -1.19 -16.76
CA ARG A 68 9.97 -0.08 -16.54
C ARG A 68 11.22 -0.51 -15.75
N GLY A 69 11.39 -1.81 -15.49
CA GLY A 69 12.57 -2.36 -14.82
C GLY A 69 12.47 -2.46 -13.30
N PHE A 70 11.33 -2.14 -12.70
CA PHE A 70 11.13 -2.30 -11.26
C PHE A 70 10.68 -3.72 -10.91
N SER A 71 11.23 -4.30 -9.86
CA SER A 71 10.66 -5.52 -9.26
C SER A 71 9.36 -5.16 -8.55
N ALA A 72 8.23 -5.64 -9.05
CA ALA A 72 6.91 -5.36 -8.49
C ALA A 72 5.98 -6.56 -8.60
N ALA A 73 5.26 -6.84 -7.51
CA ALA A 73 4.23 -7.88 -7.44
C ALA A 73 2.89 -7.24 -7.07
N ALA A 74 1.81 -7.69 -7.71
CA ALA A 74 0.46 -7.31 -7.30
C ALA A 74 0.07 -8.12 -6.07
N ILE A 75 -0.49 -7.45 -5.04
CA ILE A 75 -1.07 -8.11 -3.87
C ILE A 75 -2.57 -7.81 -3.85
N ASN A 76 -3.39 -8.80 -4.17
CA ASN A 76 -4.84 -8.65 -4.25
C ASN A 76 -5.61 -9.88 -3.71
N GLY A 77 -6.94 -9.77 -3.69
CA GLY A 77 -7.83 -10.76 -3.08
C GLY A 77 -7.91 -12.11 -3.80
N ASP A 78 -7.46 -12.22 -5.05
CA ASP A 78 -7.54 -13.48 -5.81
C ASP A 78 -6.19 -14.20 -5.85
N ILE A 79 -5.20 -13.72 -5.11
CA ILE A 79 -4.02 -14.51 -4.81
C ILE A 79 -4.48 -15.71 -3.99
N ALA A 80 -4.38 -16.89 -4.59
CA ALA A 80 -4.63 -18.14 -3.90
C ALA A 80 -3.82 -18.16 -2.61
N GLN A 81 -4.46 -18.52 -1.49
CA GLN A 81 -3.85 -18.49 -0.14
C GLN A 81 -2.46 -19.15 -0.10
N ALA A 82 -2.22 -20.17 -0.94
CA ALA A 82 -0.96 -20.89 -1.06
C ALA A 82 0.22 -20.10 -1.68
N VAL A 83 -0.01 -18.92 -2.25
CA VAL A 83 1.04 -18.02 -2.79
C VAL A 83 1.35 -16.88 -1.80
N ARG A 84 0.59 -16.76 -0.70
CA ARG A 84 0.85 -15.78 0.38
C ARG A 84 1.85 -16.28 1.43
N GLU A 85 2.06 -17.59 1.55
CA GLU A 85 2.99 -18.26 2.46
C GLU A 85 4.23 -18.75 1.73
#